data_AF-A0A8S2VU43-F1
#
_entry.id   AF-A0A8S2VU43-F1
#
_cell.length_a   1.000
_cell.length_b   1.000
_cell.length_c   1.000
_cell.angle_alpha   90.00
_cell.angle_beta   90.00
_cell.angle_gamma   90.00
#
_symmetry.space_group_name_H-M   'P 1'
#
loop_
_entity.id
_entity.type
_entity.pdbx_description
1 polymer ?
#
loop_
_entity_poly.entity_id
_entity_poly.type
_entity_poly.pdbx_seq_one_letter_code
_entity_poly.pdbx_strand_id
1 'polypeptide(L)'
;MDDQRYLYVSDWENDEVRRYQLGEMNGTLVAGGNGQGDGLNQLNGETYMSVDGQQNVYISDFRNNRIMKWNNGAKEGIVVAGGQGQGIT
;
A
#
# COMPACT_ATOMS: atom_id res chain seq x y z
N MET A 1 12.07 5.64 2.19
CA MET A 1 13.19 4.77 1.79
C MET A 1 13.50 3.88 2.97
N ASP A 2 13.67 2.58 2.78
CA ASP A 2 14.00 1.64 3.88
C ASP A 2 15.52 1.47 4.06
N ASP A 3 15.92 0.70 5.08
CA ASP A 3 17.32 0.42 5.41
C ASP A 3 18.06 -0.37 4.32
N GLN A 4 17.32 -1.02 3.43
CA GLN A 4 17.85 -1.76 2.27
C GLN A 4 17.95 -0.89 1.01
N ARG A 5 17.65 0.40 1.12
CA ARG A 5 17.69 1.40 0.05
C ARG A 5 16.61 1.19 -1.02
N TYR A 6 15.45 0.65 -0.65
CA TYR A 6 14.25 0.71 -1.48
C TYR A 6 13.49 2.02 -1.25
N LEU A 7 13.20 2.73 -2.33
CA LEU A 7 12.22 3.81 -2.37
C LEU A 7 10.84 3.21 -2.67
N TYR A 8 9.84 3.58 -1.89
CA TYR A 8 8.46 3.19 -2.12
C TYR A 8 7.70 4.42 -2.58
N VAL A 9 6.94 4.27 -3.66
CA VAL A 9 6.21 5.34 -4.33
C VAL A 9 4.76 4.91 -4.41
N SER A 10 3.88 5.78 -3.90
CA SER A 10 2.44 5.68 -4.11
C SER A 10 2.12 6.34 -5.43
N ASP A 11 1.44 5.62 -6.31
CA ASP A 11 0.89 6.14 -7.55
C ASP A 11 -0.63 6.18 -7.44
N TRP A 12 -1.12 7.35 -7.04
CA TRP A 12 -2.53 7.59 -6.74
C TRP A 12 -3.43 7.51 -7.97
N GLU A 13 -2.90 7.70 -9.19
CA GLU A 13 -3.71 7.59 -10.41
C GLU A 13 -3.96 6.13 -10.78
N ASN A 14 -3.05 5.25 -10.37
CA ASN A 14 -3.09 3.82 -10.69
C ASN A 14 -3.52 2.94 -9.50
N ASP A 15 -3.87 3.55 -8.36
CA ASP A 15 -4.25 2.87 -7.10
C ASP A 15 -3.22 1.78 -6.71
N GLU A 16 -1.93 2.13 -6.77
CA GLU A 16 -0.84 1.18 -6.57
C GLU A 16 0.35 1.74 -5.80
N VAL A 17 1.09 0.83 -5.16
CA VAL A 17 2.38 1.15 -4.54
C VAL A 17 3.46 0.32 -5.20
N ARG A 18 4.52 1.01 -5.65
CA ARG A 18 5.71 0.38 -6.22
C ARG A 18 6.93 0.63 -5.36
N ARG A 19 7.84 -0.36 -5.33
CA ARG A 19 9.18 -0.17 -4.77
C ARG A 19 10.25 -0.17 -5.86
N TYR A 20 11.31 0.61 -5.63
CA TYR A 20 12.44 0.78 -6.52
C TYR A 20 13.72 0.68 -5.71
N GLN A 21 14.66 -0.16 -6.13
CA GLN A 21 16.02 -0.07 -5.63
C GLN A 21 16.73 1.14 -6.26
N LEU A 22 17.68 1.74 -5.55
CA LEU A 22 18.45 2.85 -6.09
C LEU A 22 19.13 2.44 -7.42
N GLY A 23 18.76 3.13 -8.51
CA GLY A 23 19.25 2.86 -9.87
C GLY A 23 18.34 1.96 -10.71
N GLU A 24 17.28 1.39 -10.15
CA GLU A 24 16.24 0.70 -10.93
C GLU A 24 15.30 1.68 -11.61
N MET A 25 14.96 1.40 -12.87
CA MET A 25 13.98 2.17 -13.63
C MET A 25 12.57 1.55 -13.59
N ASN A 26 12.49 0.24 -13.32
CA ASN A 26 11.23 -0.50 -13.29
C ASN A 26 10.87 -0.87 -11.85
N GLY A 27 9.79 -0.28 -11.35
CA GLY A 27 9.33 -0.53 -9.98
C GLY A 27 8.58 -1.86 -9.86
N THR A 28 8.82 -2.56 -8.76
CA THR A 28 8.07 -3.76 -8.40
C THR A 28 6.76 -3.36 -7.73
N LEU A 29 5.62 -3.85 -8.24
CA LEU A 29 4.32 -3.68 -7.59
C LEU A 29 4.31 -4.43 -6.24
N VAL A 30 3.99 -3.73 -5.15
CA VAL A 30 3.98 -4.29 -3.79
C VAL A 30 2.63 -4.18 -3.09
N ALA A 31 1.70 -3.36 -3.60
CA ALA A 31 0.31 -3.30 -3.16
C ALA A 31 -0.59 -2.69 -4.25
N GLY A 32 -1.88 -3.03 -4.26
CA GLY A 32 -2.84 -2.49 -5.22
C GLY A 32 -2.63 -2.98 -6.66
N GLY A 33 -2.86 -2.10 -7.63
CA GLY A 33 -2.63 -2.38 -9.06
C GLY A 33 -3.73 -3.21 -9.74
N ASN A 34 -4.88 -3.39 -9.08
CA ASN A 34 -6.06 -4.07 -9.62
C ASN A 34 -7.25 -3.10 -9.80
N GLY A 35 -6.93 -1.83 -9.99
CA GLY A 35 -7.89 -0.72 -10.06
C GLY A 35 -8.53 -0.37 -8.73
N GLN A 36 -9.17 0.81 -8.70
CA GLN A 36 -9.88 1.33 -7.54
C GLN A 36 -10.95 0.34 -7.04
N GLY A 37 -10.96 0.04 -5.74
CA GLY A 37 -11.97 -0.83 -5.14
C GLY A 37 -11.72 -1.15 -3.67
N ASP A 38 -12.58 -1.98 -3.09
CA ASP A 38 -12.53 -2.41 -1.68
C ASP A 38 -12.09 -3.87 -1.50
N GLY A 39 -11.71 -4.55 -2.58
CA GLY A 39 -11.08 -5.87 -2.54
C GLY A 39 -9.76 -5.87 -1.75
N LEU A 40 -9.32 -7.04 -1.29
CA LEU A 40 -8.06 -7.17 -0.54
C LEU A 40 -6.81 -6.95 -1.42
N ASN A 41 -6.95 -7.00 -2.74
CA ASN A 41 -5.93 -6.68 -3.73
C ASN A 41 -6.13 -5.28 -4.36
N GLN A 42 -7.04 -4.47 -3.83
CA GLN A 42 -7.38 -3.14 -4.34
C GLN A 42 -7.19 -2.07 -3.27
N LEU A 43 -7.00 -0.83 -3.73
CA LEU A 43 -6.93 0.38 -2.92
C LEU A 43 -7.94 1.40 -3.46
N ASN A 44 -8.25 2.43 -2.67
CA ASN A 44 -9.12 3.52 -3.10
C ASN A 44 -8.69 4.83 -2.45
N GLY A 45 -7.96 5.65 -3.21
CA GLY A 45 -7.51 6.97 -2.77
C GLY A 45 -6.53 6.88 -1.61
N GLU A 46 -5.52 6.02 -1.72
CA GLU A 46 -4.43 5.96 -0.75
C GLU A 46 -3.73 7.31 -0.59
N THR A 47 -3.37 7.63 0.65
CA THR A 47 -2.85 8.96 1.02
C THR A 47 -1.49 8.92 1.70
N TYR A 48 -1.25 7.87 2.48
CA TYR A 48 -0.06 7.72 3.30
C TYR A 48 0.34 6.25 3.40
N MET A 49 1.65 6.03 3.53
CA MET A 49 2.20 4.69 3.72
C MET A 49 3.39 4.68 4.67
N SER A 50 3.63 3.53 5.30
CA SER A 50 4.84 3.25 6.07
C SER A 50 5.35 1.84 5.77
N VAL A 51 6.63 1.60 6.04
CA VAL A 51 7.29 0.32 5.77
C VAL A 51 8.06 -0.11 7.02
N ASP A 52 7.91 -1.37 7.42
CA ASP A 52 8.65 -1.94 8.55
C ASP A 52 9.96 -2.62 8.12
N GLY A 53 10.78 -3.06 9.09
CA GLY A 53 12.06 -3.72 8.82
C GLY A 53 11.96 -5.08 8.10
N GLN A 54 10.75 -5.63 7.95
CA GLN A 54 10.49 -6.85 7.17
C GLN A 54 9.97 -6.51 5.76
N GLN A 55 9.97 -5.24 5.38
CA GLN A 55 9.43 -4.71 4.13
C GLN A 55 7.92 -4.95 3.98
N ASN A 56 7.19 -5.05 5.10
CA ASN A 56 5.74 -5.00 5.03
C ASN A 56 5.31 -3.55 4.82
N VAL A 57 4.34 -3.34 3.93
CA VAL A 57 3.82 -2.03 3.58
C VAL A 57 2.48 -1.82 4.26
N TYR A 58 2.36 -0.75 5.04
CA TYR A 58 1.11 -0.33 5.67
C TYR A 58 0.58 0.88 4.92
N ILE A 59 -0.66 0.82 4.46
CA ILE A 59 -1.28 1.82 3.59
C ILE A 59 -2.56 2.32 4.24
N SER A 60 -2.70 3.64 4.30
CA SER A 60 -3.95 4.32 4.61
C SER A 60 -4.84 4.29 3.38
N ASP A 61 -5.73 3.30 3.29
CA ASP A 61 -6.72 3.14 2.23
C ASP A 61 -7.94 4.01 2.57
N PHE A 62 -7.74 5.31 2.35
CA PHE A 62 -8.50 6.38 3.00
C PHE A 62 -9.98 6.35 2.65
N ARG A 63 -10.36 6.18 1.39
CA ARG A 63 -11.78 6.20 1.00
C ARG A 63 -12.51 4.93 1.44
N ASN A 64 -11.78 3.84 1.65
CA ASN A 64 -12.31 2.61 2.23
C ASN A 64 -12.29 2.61 3.77
N ASN A 65 -11.81 3.69 4.39
CA ASN A 65 -11.76 3.87 5.84
C ASN A 65 -11.06 2.72 6.56
N ARG A 66 -9.96 2.23 6.00
CA ARG A 66 -9.20 1.09 6.53
C ARG A 66 -7.70 1.31 6.44
N ILE A 67 -6.97 0.62 7.30
CA ILE A 67 -5.52 0.47 7.19
C ILE A 67 -5.26 -0.95 6.70
N MET A 68 -4.54 -1.03 5.59
CA MET A 68 -4.16 -2.30 4.98
C MET A 68 -2.67 -2.57 5.21
N LYS A 69 -2.33 -3.84 5.43
CA LYS A 69 -0.94 -4.32 5.48
C LYS A 69 -0.72 -5.30 4.33
N TRP A 70 0.28 -5.05 3.49
CA TRP A 70 0.83 -6.05 2.57
C TRP A 70 2.14 -6.59 3.13
N ASN A 71 2.24 -7.91 3.25
CA ASN A 71 3.51 -8.55 3.53
C ASN A 71 4.40 -8.50 2.29
N ASN A 72 5.73 -8.52 2.47
CA ASN A 72 6.67 -8.52 1.34
C ASN A 72 6.36 -9.67 0.35
N GLY A 73 6.08 -9.32 -0.91
CA GLY A 73 5.74 -10.28 -1.97
C GLY A 73 4.29 -10.78 -1.97
N ALA A 74 3.43 -10.31 -1.06
CA ALA A 74 2.02 -10.68 -1.03
C ALA A 74 1.27 -10.17 -2.27
N LYS A 75 0.23 -10.91 -2.69
CA LYS A 75 -0.69 -10.51 -3.77
C LYS A 75 -1.91 -9.74 -3.25
N GLU A 76 -2.24 -9.94 -1.99
CA GLU A 76 -3.36 -9.34 -1.29
C GLU A 76 -2.90 -8.80 0.07
N GLY A 77 -3.59 -7.76 0.53
CA GLY A 77 -3.36 -7.16 1.82
C GLY A 77 -4.27 -7.76 2.88
N ILE A 78 -4.03 -7.33 4.11
CA ILE A 78 -4.80 -7.70 5.30
C ILE A 78 -5.30 -6.41 5.92
N VAL A 79 -6.58 -6.35 6.26
CA VAL A 79 -7.12 -5.23 7.05
C VAL A 79 -6.56 -5.35 8.46
N VAL A 80 -5.78 -4.36 8.90
CA VAL A 80 -5.20 -4.32 10.25
C VAL A 80 -5.90 -3.33 11.18
N ALA A 81 -6.69 -2.41 10.62
CA ALA A 81 -7.60 -1.54 11.35
C ALA A 81 -8.69 -0.96 10.44
N GLY A 82 -9.84 -0.60 11.00
CA GLY A 82 -10.95 0.04 10.26
C GLY A 82 -11.75 -0.93 9.38
N GLY A 83 -12.35 -0.40 8.30
CA GLY A 83 -13.17 -1.16 7.35
C GLY A 83 -14.67 -1.21 7.67
N GLN A 84 -15.13 -0.46 8.68
CA GLN A 84 -16.55 -0.37 9.08
C GLN A 84 -17.10 1.07 8.93
N GLY A 85 -16.55 1.84 7.98
CA GLY A 85 -16.86 3.26 7.80
C GLY A 85 -15.94 4.19 8.61
N GLN A 86 -16.23 5.49 8.55
CA GLN A 86 -15.45 6.50 9.27
C GLN A 86 -15.61 6.36 10.78
N GLY A 87 -14.51 6.54 11.52
CA GLY A 87 -14.56 6.60 12.98
C GLY A 87 -15.44 7.76 13.44
N ILE A 88 -16.30 7.50 14.41
CA ILE A 88 -17.07 8.55 15.11
C ILE A 88 -16.15 9.23 16.13
N THR A 89 -16.07 10.56 16.05
CA THR A 89 -15.36 11.44 17.01
C THR A 89 -16.10 11.61 18.31
#